data_AF-A0A8C6BGC0-F1
#
_entry.id   AF-A0A8C6BGC0-F1
#
_cell.length_a   1.000
_cell.length_b   1.000
_cell.length_c   1.000
_cell.angle_alpha   90.00
_cell.angle_beta   90.00
_cell.angle_gamma   90.00
#
_symmetry.space_group_name_H-M   'P 1'
#
loop_
_entity.id
_entity.type
_entity.pdbx_description
1 polymer ?
#
loop_
_entity_poly.entity_id
_entity_poly.type
_entity_poly.pdbx_seq_one_letter_code
_entity_poly.pdbx_strand_id
1 'polypeptide(L)' 'MSAQGDCEFLVQRARELVQQDLWAAKAWLITACSLYPANFNIQVYLKLFLVGSWTLGRGCLRF' A
#
# COMPACT_ATOMS: atom_id res chain seq x y z
N MET A 1 15.34 -13.42 -12.21
CA MET A 1 13.95 -12.99 -12.45
C MET A 1 13.70 -11.79 -11.55
N SER A 2 13.47 -10.62 -12.15
CA SER A 2 13.73 -9.30 -11.55
C SER A 2 12.59 -8.82 -10.67
N ALA A 3 12.44 -9.43 -9.49
CA ALA A 3 11.47 -9.07 -8.45
C ALA A 3 11.47 -7.57 -8.06
N GLN A 4 12.56 -6.85 -8.34
CA GLN A 4 12.69 -5.44 -8.01
C GLN A 4 11.86 -4.53 -8.93
N GLY A 5 11.78 -4.85 -10.23
CA GLY A 5 11.00 -4.04 -11.19
C GLY A 5 9.49 -4.15 -10.99
N ASP A 6 9.01 -5.34 -10.63
CA ASP A 6 7.60 -5.58 -10.32
C ASP A 6 7.15 -4.84 -9.05
N CYS A 7 8.03 -4.76 -8.04
CA CYS A 7 7.78 -3.96 -6.83
C CYS A 7 7.58 -2.48 -7.15
N GLU A 8 8.48 -1.89 -7.93
CA GLU A 8 8.44 -0.46 -8.26
C GLU A 8 7.18 -0.11 -9.04
N PHE A 9 6.78 -0.97 -9.98
CA PHE A 9 5.55 -0.81 -10.74
C PHE A 9 4.30 -0.84 -9.85
N LEU A 10 4.21 -1.79 -8.91
CA LEU A 10 3.07 -1.89 -7.99
C LEU A 10 2.96 -0.68 -7.05
N VAL A 11 4.09 -0.19 -6.53
CA VAL A 11 4.13 0.99 -5.67
C VAL A 11 3.78 2.25 -6.46
N GLN A 12 4.25 2.37 -7.69
CA GLN A 12 3.92 3.49 -8.57
C GLN A 12 2.43 3.50 -8.93
N ARG A 13 1.86 2.33 -9.21
CA ARG A 13 0.42 2.18 -9.46
C ARG A 13 -0.42 2.53 -8.24
N ALA A 14 -0.01 2.07 -7.06
CA ALA A 14 -0.66 2.44 -5.80
C ALA A 14 -0.57 3.94 -5.52
N ARG A 15 0.55 4.59 -5.85
CA ARG A 15 0.74 6.04 -5.73
C ARG A 15 -0.17 6.84 -6.65
N GLU A 16 -0.31 6.46 -7.91
CA GLU A 16 -1.24 7.12 -8.84
C GLU A 16 -2.68 6.98 -8.33
N LEU A 17 -3.06 5.78 -7.90
CA LEU A 17 -4.38 5.50 -7.34
C LEU A 17 -4.60 6.21 -6.00
N VAL A 18 -3.56 6.53 -5.23
CA VAL A 18 -3.69 7.19 -3.92
C VAL A 18 -4.39 8.55 -4.02
N GLN A 19 -4.20 9.24 -5.14
CA GLN A 19 -4.82 10.55 -5.38
C GLN A 19 -6.29 10.44 -5.79
N GLN A 20 -6.70 9.29 -6.32
CA GLN A 20 -8.03 9.09 -6.88
C GLN A 20 -8.91 8.21 -5.97
N ASP A 21 -8.37 7.06 -5.55
CA ASP A 21 -9.04 6.02 -4.77
C ASP A 21 -8.08 5.37 -3.76
N LEU A 22 -8.13 5.85 -2.49
CA LEU A 22 -7.34 5.30 -1.38
C LEU A 22 -7.56 3.79 -1.17
N TRP A 23 -8.77 3.30 -1.42
CA TRP A 23 -9.10 1.88 -1.24
C TRP A 23 -8.45 0.98 -2.29
N ALA A 24 -8.45 1.41 -3.55
CA ALA A 24 -7.76 0.70 -4.62
C ALA A 24 -6.24 0.70 -4.35
N ALA A 25 -5.67 1.87 -4.02
CA ALA A 25 -4.26 1.99 -3.64
C ALA A 25 -3.88 1.04 -2.50
N LYS A 26 -4.73 0.94 -1.46
CA LYS A 26 -4.52 0.01 -0.34
C LYS A 26 -4.54 -1.45 -0.80
N ALA A 27 -5.46 -1.85 -1.67
CA ALA A 27 -5.51 -3.22 -2.20
C ALA A 27 -4.22 -3.56 -2.96
N TRP A 28 -3.74 -2.66 -3.83
CA TRP A 28 -2.48 -2.83 -4.55
C TRP A 28 -1.27 -2.94 -3.62
N LEU A 29 -1.21 -2.12 -2.56
CA LEU A 29 -0.15 -2.21 -1.55
C LEU A 29 -0.20 -3.53 -0.76
N ILE A 30 -1.38 -4.04 -0.42
CA ILE A 30 -1.54 -5.34 0.23
C ILE A 30 -1.04 -6.45 -0.69
N THR A 31 -1.43 -6.44 -1.97
CA THR A 31 -0.96 -7.41 -2.97
C THR A 31 0.56 -7.37 -3.12
N ALA A 32 1.15 -6.17 -3.19
CA ALA A 32 2.60 -6.02 -3.25
C ALA A 32 3.30 -6.55 -1.98
N CYS A 33 2.67 -6.38 -0.80
CA CYS A 33 3.18 -6.91 0.47
C CYS A 33 3.11 -8.44 0.53
N SER A 34 2.03 -9.04 0.02
CA SER A 34 1.87 -10.50 -0.07
C SER A 34 2.88 -11.14 -1.03
N LEU A 35 3.24 -10.44 -2.11
CA LEU A 35 4.24 -10.92 -3.08
C LEU A 35 5.68 -10.68 -2.60
N TYR A 36 5.95 -9.55 -1.93
CA TYR A 36 7.30 -9.13 -1.53
C TYR A 36 7.36 -8.71 -0.06
N PRO A 37 7.21 -9.67 0.87
CA PRO A 37 7.23 -9.39 2.31
C PRO A 37 8.57 -8.85 2.81
N ALA A 38 9.67 -9.10 2.09
CA ALA A 38 11.01 -8.61 2.46
C ALA A 38 11.24 -7.12 2.16
N ASN A 39 10.33 -6.45 1.45
CA ASN A 39 10.55 -5.07 1.01
C ASN A 39 10.03 -4.05 2.06
N PHE A 40 10.97 -3.42 2.78
CA PHE A 40 10.67 -2.43 3.82
C PHE A 40 9.86 -1.24 3.30
N ASN A 41 10.06 -0.86 2.03
CA ASN A 41 9.38 0.26 1.42
C ASN A 41 7.86 0.04 1.39
N ILE A 42 7.39 -1.12 0.90
CA ILE A 42 5.96 -1.46 0.82
C ILE A 42 5.35 -1.56 2.23
N GLN A 43 6.08 -2.16 3.19
CA GLN A 43 5.64 -2.22 4.58
C GLN A 43 5.47 -0.82 5.19
N VAL A 44 6.42 0.08 4.97
CA VAL A 44 6.34 1.47 5.42
C VAL A 44 5.14 2.18 4.80
N TYR A 45 4.93 2.05 3.48
CA TYR A 45 3.78 2.68 2.82
C TYR A 45 2.46 2.17 3.39
N LEU A 46 2.29 0.86 3.52
CA LEU A 46 1.08 0.26 4.11
C LEU A 46 0.88 0.71 5.57
N LYS A 47 1.97 0.76 6.36
CA LYS A 47 1.94 1.20 7.75
C LYS A 47 1.61 2.69 7.87
N LEU A 48 2.20 3.54 7.02
CA LEU A 48 1.90 4.97 6.94
C LEU A 48 0.44 5.19 6.54
N PHE A 49 -0.09 4.36 5.64
CA PHE A 49 -1.49 4.41 5.22
C PHE A 49 -2.46 4.03 6.34
N LEU A 50 -2.14 2.95 7.08
CA LEU A 50 -2.89 2.50 8.24
C LEU A 50 -2.84 3.52 9.39
N VAL A 51 -1.65 4.11 9.64
CA VAL A 51 -1.45 5.14 10.67
C VAL A 51 -2.12 6.46 10.29
N GLY A 52 -1.99 6.91 9.04
CA GLY A 52 -2.63 8.13 8.53
C GLY A 52 -4.16 8.02 8.49
N SER A 53 -4.69 6.82 8.25
CA SER A 53 -6.13 6.53 8.38
C SER A 53 -6.59 6.48 9.84
N TRP A 54 -5.68 6.25 10.79
CA TRP A 54 -5.97 6.23 12.23
C TRP A 54 -6.00 7.63 12.84
N THR A 55 -5.20 8.57 12.33
CA THR A 55 -5.14 9.95 12.86
C THR A 55 -6.23 10.86 12.31
N LEU A 56 -6.70 10.62 11.08
CA LEU A 56 -7.82 11.33 10.46
C LEU A 56 -9.14 10.58 10.76
N GLY A 57 -9.57 10.67 12.02
CA GLY A 57 -10.60 9.81 12.63
C GLY A 57 -11.79 9.46 11.73
N ARG A 58 -12.09 8.15 11.66
CA ARG A 58 -13.44 7.59 11.49
C ARG A 58 -13.40 6.08 11.74
N GLY A 59 -14.26 5.63 12.66
CA GLY A 59 -14.39 4.23 13.08
C GLY A 59 -15.02 3.34 12.01
N CYS A 60 -14.24 2.95 11.00
CA CYS A 60 -14.68 1.95 10.04
C CYS A 60 -13.50 1.17 9.46
N LEU A 61 -12.87 0.29 10.24
CA LEU A 61 -12.38 -0.98 9.69
C LEU A 61 -12.13 -2.00 10.79
N ARG A 62 -13.18 -2.80 11.00
CA ARG A 62 -13.11 -4.15 11.56
C ARG A 62 -12.99 -5.07 10.33
N PHE A 63 -11.79 -5.59 10.09
CA PHE A 63 -11.53 -6.83 9.35
C PHE A 63 -10.24 -7.41 9.91
#